data_AF-A0A1Z7ZHP8-F1
#
_entry.id   AF-A0A1Z7ZHP8-F1
#
_cell.length_a   1.000
_cell.length_b   1.000
_cell.length_c   1.000
_cell.angle_alpha   90.00
_cell.angle_beta   90.00
_cell.angle_gamma   90.00
#
_symmetry.space_group_name_H-M   'P 1'
#
loop_
_entity.id
_entity.type
_entity.pdbx_description
1 polymer ?
#
loop_
_entity_poly.entity_id
_entity_poly.type
_entity_poly.pdbx_seq_one_letter_code
_entity_poly.pdbx_strand_id
1 'polypeptide(L)'
;MNFEKIKSLNLSSSLSAAMKVILTISLLAPVLLWVKHLEVINLDSRALNSRSPSKSSNLGKTNRPHSRGIDVSHYQGVINWGKVARSDISFAYVKATGGETFTDPQFHNNWNLIRTTKIYRGAYHFFFAHDDPKKQADHFLSTIGDLREQDLPPMLDVEISDHESQKNIEKRALI
;
A
#
# COMPACT_ATOMS: atom_id res chain seq x y z
N MET A 1 36.50 -8.76 36.93
CA MET A 1 36.08 -7.48 37.54
C MET A 1 34.56 -7.43 37.46
N ASN A 2 33.89 -7.25 38.61
CA ASN A 2 32.52 -7.69 38.90
C ASN A 2 31.39 -6.80 38.33
N PHE A 3 30.32 -7.46 37.86
CA PHE A 3 29.02 -6.91 37.43
C PHE A 3 28.00 -6.80 38.58
N GLU A 4 28.42 -6.42 39.79
CA GLU A 4 27.55 -6.37 40.97
C GLU A 4 27.95 -5.20 41.89
N LYS A 5 27.63 -3.93 41.53
CA LYS A 5 27.66 -2.82 42.51
C LYS A 5 26.98 -1.49 42.12
N ILE A 6 25.72 -1.48 41.69
CA ILE A 6 24.88 -0.28 41.88
C ILE A 6 23.51 -0.69 42.44
N LYS A 7 23.53 -1.15 43.70
CA LYS A 7 22.34 -1.22 44.55
C LYS A 7 22.15 0.15 45.23
N SER A 8 20.95 0.70 45.07
CA SER A 8 20.22 1.53 46.04
C SER A 8 20.99 2.63 46.79
N LEU A 9 20.95 3.86 46.27
CA LEU A 9 21.11 5.05 47.10
C LEU A 9 19.73 5.53 47.54
N ASN A 10 19.31 5.06 48.72
CA ASN A 10 18.22 5.65 49.49
C ASN A 10 18.69 7.01 50.04
N LEU A 11 18.25 8.11 49.44
CA LEU A 11 18.48 9.46 49.95
C LEU A 11 17.16 10.04 50.47
N SER A 12 16.64 9.51 51.58
CA SER A 12 15.35 9.93 52.15
C SER A 12 15.42 10.36 53.62
N SER A 13 16.32 11.28 53.99
CA SER A 13 16.39 11.74 55.39
C SER A 13 16.86 13.18 55.65
N SER A 14 16.68 14.15 54.74
CA SER A 14 17.03 15.54 55.08
C SER A 14 16.32 16.69 54.33
N LEU A 15 15.04 16.55 53.98
CA LEU A 15 14.29 17.68 53.39
C LEU A 15 13.25 18.22 54.38
N SER A 16 13.31 19.53 54.65
CA SER A 16 12.39 20.24 55.54
C SER A 16 10.95 20.21 55.02
N ALA A 17 9.97 20.40 55.90
CA ALA A 17 8.55 20.41 55.54
C ALA A 17 8.22 21.43 54.42
N ALA A 18 8.96 22.54 54.32
CA ALA A 18 8.82 23.52 53.25
C ALA A 18 9.27 23.01 51.87
N MET A 19 10.28 22.13 51.81
CA MET A 19 10.74 21.52 50.55
C MET A 19 9.82 20.40 50.06
N LYS A 20 8.98 19.82 50.94
CA LYS A 20 7.95 18.85 50.54
C LYS A 20 6.72 19.49 49.90
N VAL A 21 6.40 20.75 50.22
CA VAL A 21 5.26 21.49 49.63
C VAL A 21 5.57 22.02 48.22
N ILE A 22 6.83 22.36 47.94
CA ILE A 22 7.25 22.80 46.59
C ILE A 22 7.34 21.61 45.61
N LEU A 23 7.66 20.41 46.10
CA LEU A 23 7.71 19.19 45.28
C LEU A 23 6.33 18.59 44.98
N THR A 24 5.29 18.86 45.77
CA THR A 24 3.92 18.40 45.47
C THR A 24 3.18 19.31 44.49
N ILE A 25 3.52 20.61 44.40
CA ILE A 25 2.89 21.54 43.44
C ILE A 25 3.46 21.37 42.01
N SER A 26 4.68 20.86 41.85
CA SER A 26 5.28 20.61 40.52
C SER A 26 4.84 19.32 39.82
N LEU A 27 3.98 18.49 40.44
CA LEU A 27 3.42 17.28 39.82
C LEU A 27 1.94 17.40 39.42
N LEU A 28 1.28 18.52 39.72
CA LEU A 28 -0.12 18.76 39.35
C LEU A 28 -0.30 19.79 38.21
N ALA A 29 0.72 20.60 37.90
CA ALA A 29 0.69 21.51 36.76
C ALA A 29 0.66 20.82 35.37
N PRO A 30 1.25 19.62 35.14
CA PRO A 30 1.17 18.98 33.83
C PRO A 30 -0.23 18.45 33.50
N VAL A 31 -1.03 18.10 34.51
CA VAL A 31 -2.37 17.51 34.32
C VAL A 31 -3.40 18.58 33.94
N LEU A 32 -3.32 19.79 34.49
CA LEU A 32 -4.23 20.89 34.13
C LEU A 32 -3.96 21.48 32.74
N LEU A 33 -2.70 21.47 32.28
CA LEU A 33 -2.36 21.85 30.90
C LEU A 33 -2.81 20.77 29.90
N TRP A 34 -2.80 19.49 30.28
CA TRP A 34 -3.33 18.42 29.44
C TRP A 34 -4.85 18.48 29.29
N VAL A 35 -5.60 18.81 30.36
CA VAL A 35 -7.07 18.94 30.30
C VAL A 35 -7.53 20.16 29.49
N LYS A 36 -6.83 21.32 29.57
CA LYS A 36 -7.15 22.47 28.70
C LYS A 36 -6.78 22.27 27.23
N HIS A 37 -5.80 21.42 26.94
CA HIS A 37 -5.46 21.08 25.55
C HIS A 37 -6.54 20.21 24.89
N LEU A 38 -7.31 19.43 25.67
CA LEU A 38 -8.39 18.57 25.16
C LEU A 38 -9.67 19.32 24.73
N GLU A 39 -9.88 20.57 25.17
CA GLU A 39 -11.01 21.40 24.69
C GLU A 39 -10.75 22.04 23.32
N VAL A 40 -9.49 22.32 22.96
CA VAL A 40 -9.14 22.89 21.64
C VAL A 40 -9.24 21.85 20.52
N ILE A 41 -9.10 20.55 20.83
CA ILE A 41 -9.24 19.45 19.85
C ILE A 41 -10.72 19.10 19.55
N ASN A 42 -11.68 19.78 20.20
CA ASN A 42 -13.11 19.43 20.08
C ASN A 42 -13.98 20.53 19.46
N LEU A 43 -13.40 21.59 18.91
CA LEU A 43 -14.15 22.64 18.21
C LEU A 43 -14.28 22.44 16.69
N ASP A 44 -13.59 21.46 16.10
CA ASP A 44 -13.68 21.20 14.65
C ASP A 44 -14.43 19.90 14.29
N SER A 45 -14.87 19.13 15.29
CA SER A 45 -15.67 17.91 15.07
C SER A 45 -17.11 18.20 14.59
N ARG A 46 -17.58 19.45 14.69
CA ARG A 46 -18.91 19.88 14.19
C ARG A 46 -18.91 20.31 12.72
N ALA A 47 -17.75 20.61 12.12
CA ALA A 47 -17.66 21.00 10.71
C ALA A 47 -17.41 19.79 9.78
N LEU A 48 -16.82 18.71 10.29
CA LEU A 48 -16.51 17.50 9.51
C LEU A 48 -17.67 16.50 9.36
N ASN A 49 -18.80 16.73 10.03
CA ASN A 49 -19.99 15.87 9.96
C ASN A 49 -21.01 16.28 8.87
N SER A 50 -20.63 17.15 7.92
CA SER A 50 -21.50 17.60 6.82
C SER A 50 -21.27 16.89 5.49
N ARG A 51 -20.28 16.00 5.37
CA ARG A 51 -20.15 15.08 4.23
C ARG A 51 -20.51 13.67 4.64
N SER A 52 -21.83 13.45 4.69
CA SER A 52 -22.45 12.14 4.72
C SER A 52 -21.82 11.24 3.63
N PRO A 53 -21.25 10.07 3.98
CA PRO A 53 -21.02 9.02 3.01
C PRO A 53 -22.38 8.68 2.42
N SER A 54 -22.50 8.79 1.10
CA SER A 54 -23.67 8.37 0.34
C SER A 54 -24.25 7.09 0.94
N LYS A 55 -25.55 7.13 1.29
CA LYS A 55 -26.38 5.96 1.59
C LYS A 55 -25.82 4.75 0.86
N SER A 56 -25.22 3.82 1.61
CA SER A 56 -25.06 2.44 1.17
C SER A 56 -26.46 1.96 0.84
N SER A 57 -26.84 2.07 -0.44
CA SER A 57 -28.01 1.38 -0.95
C SER A 57 -27.82 -0.08 -0.58
N ASN A 58 -28.86 -0.69 -0.01
CA ASN A 58 -28.94 -2.14 0.19
C ASN A 58 -29.01 -2.82 -1.18
N LEU A 59 -27.96 -2.71 -2.01
CA LEU A 59 -27.70 -3.64 -3.09
C LEU A 59 -27.17 -4.90 -2.40
N GLY A 60 -27.97 -5.96 -2.44
CA GLY A 60 -27.77 -7.17 -1.65
C GLY A 60 -26.32 -7.65 -1.65
N LYS A 61 -25.83 -8.03 -0.47
CA LYS A 61 -24.62 -8.83 -0.32
C LYS A 61 -24.83 -10.13 -1.09
N THR A 62 -24.45 -10.15 -2.36
CA THR A 62 -24.40 -11.39 -3.11
C THR A 62 -23.26 -12.20 -2.50
N ASN A 63 -23.53 -13.38 -1.95
CA ASN A 63 -22.52 -14.39 -1.59
C ASN A 63 -21.87 -14.95 -2.88
N ARG A 64 -21.34 -14.09 -3.75
CA ARG A 64 -20.54 -14.54 -4.88
C ARG A 64 -19.13 -14.80 -4.34
N PRO A 65 -18.58 -16.00 -4.55
CA PRO A 65 -17.20 -16.26 -4.19
C PRO A 65 -16.31 -15.26 -4.94
N HIS A 66 -15.58 -14.44 -4.18
CA HIS A 66 -14.58 -13.55 -4.75
C HIS A 66 -13.36 -14.39 -5.15
N SER A 67 -12.97 -14.31 -6.42
CA SER A 67 -11.69 -14.89 -6.84
C SER A 67 -10.56 -14.06 -6.26
N ARG A 68 -9.61 -14.70 -5.56
CA ARG A 68 -8.41 -14.03 -5.06
C ARG A 68 -7.30 -14.07 -6.11
N GLY A 69 -6.56 -12.98 -6.21
CA GLY A 69 -5.41 -12.87 -7.09
C GLY A 69 -4.30 -12.02 -6.49
N ILE A 70 -3.17 -11.98 -7.19
CA ILE A 70 -1.99 -11.17 -6.85
C ILE A 70 -1.48 -10.45 -8.09
N ASP A 71 -0.78 -9.34 -7.91
CA ASP A 71 0.11 -8.77 -8.92
C ASP A 71 1.56 -8.89 -8.45
N VAL A 72 2.49 -9.09 -9.39
CA VAL A 72 3.90 -9.29 -9.10
C VAL A 72 4.79 -8.63 -10.15
N SER A 73 6.01 -8.29 -9.74
CA SER A 73 7.07 -7.73 -10.57
C SER A 73 8.42 -8.28 -10.13
N HIS A 74 9.51 -7.78 -10.70
CA HIS A 74 10.86 -8.07 -10.22
C HIS A 74 11.09 -7.76 -8.73
N TYR A 75 10.31 -6.86 -8.12
CA TYR A 75 10.44 -6.53 -6.70
C TYR A 75 10.17 -7.72 -5.76
N GLN A 76 9.39 -8.71 -6.19
CA GLN A 76 9.15 -9.94 -5.42
C GLN A 76 10.29 -10.97 -5.54
N GLY A 77 11.26 -10.75 -6.43
CA GLY A 77 12.34 -11.70 -6.69
C GLY A 77 11.83 -13.01 -7.30
N VAL A 78 12.47 -14.13 -6.95
CA VAL A 78 12.11 -15.46 -7.46
C VAL A 78 10.92 -16.02 -6.68
N ILE A 79 9.82 -16.29 -7.39
CA ILE A 79 8.57 -16.80 -6.80
C ILE A 79 8.45 -18.31 -6.97
N ASN A 80 8.09 -19.02 -5.90
CA ASN A 80 7.72 -20.42 -5.97
C ASN A 80 6.24 -20.59 -6.38
N TRP A 81 5.99 -20.60 -7.69
CA TRP A 81 4.64 -20.72 -8.25
C TRP A 81 3.92 -22.01 -7.90
N GLY A 82 4.64 -23.10 -7.63
CA GLY A 82 4.04 -24.32 -7.11
C GLY A 82 3.42 -24.14 -5.71
N LYS A 83 4.07 -23.35 -4.84
CA LYS A 83 3.53 -22.98 -3.53
C LYS A 83 2.31 -22.06 -3.68
N VAL A 84 2.39 -21.08 -4.58
CA VAL A 84 1.25 -20.16 -4.85
C VAL A 84 0.04 -20.94 -5.39
N ALA A 85 0.24 -21.90 -6.30
CA ALA A 85 -0.83 -22.70 -6.87
C ALA A 85 -1.53 -23.64 -5.86
N ARG A 86 -0.87 -23.95 -4.73
CA ARG A 86 -1.47 -24.70 -3.61
C ARG A 86 -2.17 -23.79 -2.60
N SER A 87 -1.99 -22.48 -2.72
CA SER A 87 -2.76 -21.50 -1.95
C SER A 87 -4.08 -21.20 -2.65
N ASP A 88 -4.87 -20.31 -2.06
CA ASP A 88 -6.15 -19.88 -2.62
C ASP A 88 -5.97 -18.63 -3.48
N ILE A 89 -5.05 -18.72 -4.45
CA ILE A 89 -4.83 -17.72 -5.50
C ILE A 89 -5.30 -18.33 -6.81
N SER A 90 -6.25 -17.67 -7.46
CA SER A 90 -6.86 -18.12 -8.73
C SER A 90 -6.21 -17.46 -9.94
N PHE A 91 -5.67 -16.24 -9.78
CA PHE A 91 -5.03 -15.51 -10.86
C PHE A 91 -3.85 -14.67 -10.41
N ALA A 92 -2.96 -14.34 -11.35
CA ALA A 92 -1.85 -13.43 -11.12
C ALA A 92 -1.66 -12.47 -12.31
N TYR A 93 -1.45 -11.18 -12.04
CA TYR A 93 -0.92 -10.23 -13.01
C TYR A 93 0.60 -10.09 -12.86
N VAL A 94 1.33 -10.15 -13.96
CA VAL A 94 2.80 -10.04 -13.97
C VAL A 94 3.19 -8.76 -14.69
N LYS A 95 4.03 -7.92 -14.08
CA LYS A 95 4.58 -6.75 -14.75
C LYS A 95 5.37 -7.21 -15.96
N ALA A 96 5.00 -6.71 -17.13
CA ALA A 96 5.74 -6.98 -18.36
C ALA A 96 6.67 -5.81 -18.70
N THR A 97 6.11 -4.61 -18.70
CA THR A 97 6.82 -3.41 -19.15
C THR A 97 6.45 -2.18 -18.31
N GLY A 98 7.26 -1.13 -18.43
CA GLY A 98 6.93 0.20 -17.96
C GLY A 98 7.52 1.25 -18.90
N GLY A 99 6.68 2.19 -19.35
CA GLY A 99 7.12 3.24 -20.27
C GLY A 99 7.55 2.68 -21.61
N GLU A 100 8.30 3.47 -22.38
CA GLU A 100 8.66 3.08 -23.76
C GLU A 100 9.68 1.92 -23.85
N THR A 101 10.42 1.62 -22.78
CA THR A 101 11.66 0.82 -22.89
C THR A 101 11.92 -0.18 -21.79
N PHE A 102 11.34 -0.05 -20.60
CA PHE A 102 11.68 -0.94 -19.49
C PHE A 102 10.89 -2.25 -19.59
N THR A 103 11.58 -3.38 -19.78
CA THR A 103 11.00 -4.72 -19.64
C THR A 103 11.34 -5.27 -18.26
N ASP A 104 10.34 -5.78 -17.52
CA ASP A 104 10.55 -6.36 -16.21
C ASP A 104 11.43 -7.63 -16.32
N PRO A 105 12.57 -7.70 -15.61
CA PRO A 105 13.52 -8.79 -15.78
C PRO A 105 13.00 -10.14 -15.27
N GLN A 106 11.94 -10.17 -14.46
CA GLN A 106 11.28 -11.39 -14.01
C GLN A 106 10.08 -11.78 -14.88
N PHE A 107 9.65 -10.94 -15.83
CA PHE A 107 8.45 -11.17 -16.63
C PHE A 107 8.43 -12.56 -17.26
N HIS A 108 9.40 -12.88 -18.13
CA HIS A 108 9.43 -14.13 -18.87
C HIS A 108 9.51 -15.37 -17.95
N ASN A 109 10.22 -15.26 -16.84
CA ASN A 109 10.34 -16.34 -15.87
C ASN A 109 8.98 -16.60 -15.19
N ASN A 110 8.37 -15.55 -14.62
CA ASN A 110 7.05 -15.64 -14.00
C ASN A 110 5.98 -16.09 -14.99
N TRP A 111 5.95 -15.47 -16.18
CA TRP A 111 5.00 -15.78 -17.25
C TRP A 111 5.02 -17.27 -17.61
N ASN A 112 6.21 -17.83 -17.83
CA ASN A 112 6.35 -19.24 -18.21
C ASN A 112 6.07 -20.21 -17.05
N LEU A 113 6.46 -19.88 -15.81
CA LEU A 113 6.22 -20.74 -14.66
C LEU A 113 4.75 -20.78 -14.24
N ILE A 114 4.02 -19.65 -14.29
CA ILE A 114 2.59 -19.66 -13.98
C ILE A 114 1.83 -20.56 -14.96
N ARG A 115 2.24 -20.60 -16.23
CA ARG A 115 1.64 -21.44 -17.27
C ARG A 115 1.69 -22.94 -16.97
N THR A 116 2.58 -23.39 -16.09
CA THR A 116 2.63 -24.80 -15.65
C THR A 116 1.76 -25.07 -14.42
N THR A 117 0.92 -24.12 -14.02
CA THR A 117 0.02 -24.20 -12.86
C THR A 117 -1.43 -24.02 -13.28
N LYS A 118 -2.36 -24.08 -12.32
CA LYS A 118 -3.79 -23.80 -12.52
C LYS A 118 -4.16 -22.32 -12.38
N ILE A 119 -3.18 -21.44 -12.17
CA ILE A 119 -3.40 -20.00 -11.96
C ILE A 119 -3.55 -19.33 -13.33
N TYR A 120 -4.62 -18.55 -13.51
CA TYR A 120 -4.77 -17.69 -14.69
C TYR A 120 -3.73 -16.56 -14.65
N ARG A 121 -3.04 -16.30 -15.76
CA ARG A 121 -2.01 -15.24 -15.82
C ARG A 121 -2.46 -14.08 -16.69
N GLY A 122 -2.28 -12.86 -16.20
CA GLY A 122 -2.39 -11.63 -16.96
C GLY A 122 -1.05 -10.89 -16.97
N ALA A 123 -0.84 -10.03 -17.94
CA ALA A 123 0.32 -9.15 -18.00
C ALA A 123 -0.14 -7.71 -17.80
N TYR A 124 0.68 -6.89 -17.15
CA TYR A 124 0.38 -5.47 -17.02
C TYR A 124 1.54 -4.58 -17.48
N HIS A 125 1.16 -3.41 -17.99
CA HIS A 125 2.05 -2.33 -18.38
C HIS A 125 1.91 -1.17 -17.39
N PHE A 126 3.02 -0.74 -16.81
CA PHE A 126 3.07 0.46 -15.98
C PHE A 126 3.18 1.70 -16.88
N PHE A 127 2.13 2.51 -16.92
CA PHE A 127 2.00 3.63 -17.83
C PHE A 127 2.71 4.88 -17.30
N PHE A 128 3.57 5.48 -18.13
CA PHE A 128 4.13 6.81 -17.89
C PHE A 128 3.38 7.83 -18.75
N ALA A 129 2.79 8.84 -18.12
CA ALA A 129 1.91 9.77 -18.82
C ALA A 129 2.67 10.68 -19.79
N HIS A 130 3.94 10.96 -19.53
CA HIS A 130 4.79 11.81 -20.36
C HIS A 130 5.32 11.09 -21.62
N ASP A 131 5.43 9.76 -21.59
CA ASP A 131 5.95 8.91 -22.66
C ASP A 131 4.96 8.76 -23.83
N ASP A 132 5.46 8.43 -25.03
CA ASP A 132 4.62 8.16 -26.20
C ASP A 132 3.72 6.93 -25.95
N PRO A 133 2.40 7.12 -25.89
CA PRO A 133 1.44 6.07 -25.55
C PRO A 133 1.36 4.94 -26.58
N LYS A 134 1.62 5.22 -27.87
CA LYS A 134 1.64 4.18 -28.90
C LYS A 134 2.89 3.32 -28.78
N LYS A 135 4.05 3.95 -28.55
CA LYS A 135 5.29 3.21 -28.31
C LYS A 135 5.22 2.35 -27.04
N GLN A 136 4.59 2.85 -25.99
CA GLN A 136 4.29 2.08 -24.78
C GLN A 136 3.45 0.85 -25.09
N ALA A 137 2.36 1.01 -25.86
CA ALA A 137 1.52 -0.10 -26.30
C ALA A 137 2.30 -1.10 -27.17
N ASP A 138 3.07 -0.64 -28.16
CA ASP A 138 3.88 -1.48 -29.04
C ASP A 138 4.94 -2.27 -28.26
N HIS A 139 5.61 -1.62 -27.30
CA HIS A 139 6.60 -2.27 -26.43
C HIS A 139 5.95 -3.34 -25.53
N PHE A 140 4.79 -3.04 -24.96
CA PHE A 140 4.05 -4.00 -24.15
C PHE A 140 3.57 -5.20 -24.98
N LEU A 141 2.91 -4.97 -26.11
CA LEU A 141 2.38 -6.04 -26.97
C LEU A 141 3.49 -6.93 -27.53
N SER A 142 4.61 -6.34 -27.97
CA SER A 142 5.77 -7.11 -28.42
C SER A 142 6.43 -7.91 -27.30
N THR A 143 6.39 -7.43 -26.05
CA THR A 143 6.94 -8.15 -24.90
C THR A 143 6.07 -9.34 -24.50
N ILE A 144 4.74 -9.18 -24.46
CA ILE A 144 3.85 -10.26 -24.00
C ILE A 144 3.59 -11.32 -25.07
N GLY A 145 3.69 -10.95 -26.35
CA GLY A 145 3.39 -11.81 -27.49
C GLY A 145 1.93 -12.23 -27.56
N ASP A 146 1.67 -13.32 -28.29
CA ASP A 146 0.32 -13.84 -28.45
C ASP A 146 -0.24 -14.43 -27.14
N LEU A 147 -1.45 -14.02 -26.80
CA LEU A 147 -2.19 -14.56 -25.67
C LEU A 147 -2.87 -15.89 -26.02
N ARG A 148 -3.01 -16.75 -25.01
CA ARG A 148 -3.79 -17.99 -25.09
C ARG A 148 -5.17 -17.81 -24.47
N GLU A 149 -6.08 -18.74 -24.74
CA GLU A 149 -7.46 -18.72 -24.22
C GLU A 149 -7.54 -18.61 -22.68
N GLN A 150 -6.53 -19.13 -21.96
CA GLN A 150 -6.46 -19.09 -20.49
C GLN A 150 -5.62 -17.92 -19.96
N ASP A 151 -5.11 -17.04 -20.82
CA ASP A 151 -4.45 -15.81 -20.40
C ASP A 151 -5.53 -14.72 -20.18
N LEU A 152 -5.38 -13.94 -19.12
CA LEU A 152 -6.26 -12.82 -18.83
C LEU A 152 -6.00 -11.66 -19.80
N PRO A 153 -7.00 -10.78 -20.02
CA PRO A 153 -6.80 -9.58 -20.81
C PRO A 153 -5.60 -8.76 -20.31
N PRO A 154 -4.84 -8.10 -21.22
CA PRO A 154 -3.78 -7.20 -20.81
C PRO A 154 -4.33 -6.06 -19.94
N MET A 155 -3.56 -5.64 -18.94
CA MET A 155 -3.93 -4.54 -18.03
C MET A 155 -3.02 -3.33 -18.23
N LEU A 156 -3.63 -2.15 -18.32
CA LEU A 156 -2.94 -0.87 -18.27
C LEU A 156 -2.99 -0.35 -16.83
N ASP A 157 -1.82 -0.14 -16.23
CA ASP A 157 -1.67 0.37 -14.88
C ASP A 157 -1.35 1.88 -14.93
N VAL A 158 -2.34 2.70 -14.58
CA VAL A 158 -2.30 4.16 -14.63
C VAL A 158 -2.38 4.71 -13.21
N GLU A 159 -1.24 4.92 -12.58
CA GLU A 159 -1.17 5.35 -11.19
C GLU A 159 -0.29 6.58 -10.94
N ILE A 160 0.49 7.01 -11.93
CA ILE A 160 1.34 8.20 -11.86
C ILE A 160 0.86 9.30 -12.79
N SER A 161 0.97 10.54 -12.32
CA SER A 161 0.54 11.71 -13.10
C SER A 161 1.67 12.35 -13.90
N ASP A 162 2.94 12.22 -13.50
CA ASP A 162 4.08 12.86 -14.17
C ASP A 162 3.88 14.34 -14.52
N HIS A 163 3.25 15.09 -13.60
CA HIS A 163 2.87 16.50 -13.79
C HIS A 163 1.83 16.76 -14.89
N GLU A 164 1.17 15.73 -15.38
CA GLU A 164 0.05 15.82 -16.31
C GLU A 164 -1.29 16.02 -15.61
N SER A 165 -2.21 16.71 -16.30
CA SER A 165 -3.59 16.80 -15.84
C SER A 165 -4.30 15.45 -15.99
N GLN A 166 -5.22 15.13 -15.07
CA GLN A 166 -6.04 13.91 -15.15
C GLN A 166 -6.69 13.73 -16.54
N LYS A 167 -7.23 14.81 -17.10
CA LYS A 167 -7.83 14.80 -18.44
C LYS A 167 -6.84 14.41 -19.53
N ASN A 168 -5.58 14.84 -19.42
CA ASN A 168 -4.56 14.47 -20.40
C ASN A 168 -4.13 13.01 -20.23
N ILE A 169 -4.01 12.52 -18.99
CA ILE A 169 -3.73 11.12 -18.70
C ILE A 169 -4.82 10.22 -19.28
N GLU A 170 -6.09 10.50 -19.02
CA GLU A 170 -7.23 9.75 -19.56
C GLU A 170 -7.22 9.72 -21.09
N LYS A 171 -6.98 10.88 -21.72
CA LYS A 171 -6.85 10.96 -23.18
C LYS A 171 -5.71 10.10 -23.71
N ARG A 172 -4.58 10.05 -23.00
CA ARG A 172 -3.38 9.31 -23.43
C ARG A 172 -3.42 7.82 -23.09
N ALA A 173 -4.26 7.41 -22.15
CA ALA A 173 -4.47 6.00 -21.81
C ALA A 173 -5.46 5.28 -22.76
N LEU A 174 -6.25 6.02 -23.54
CA LEU A 174 -7.38 5.50 -24.33
C LEU A 174 -7.16 5.49 -25.86
N ILE A 175 -5.91 5.55 -26.31
CA ILE A 175 -5.56 5.80 -27.72
C ILE A 175 -5.48 4.55 -28.58
#